data_AF-C5M1Q3-F1
#
_entry.id   AF-C5M1Q3-F1
#
_cell.length_a   1.000
_cell.length_b   1.000
_cell.length_c   1.000
_cell.angle_alpha   90.00
_cell.angle_beta   90.00
_cell.angle_gamma   90.00
#
_symmetry.space_group_name_H-M   'P 1'
#
loop_
_entity.id
_entity.type
_entity.pdbx_description
1 polymer ?
#
loop_
_entity_poly.entity_id
_entity_poly.type
_entity_poly.pdbx_seq_one_letter_code
_entity_poly.pdbx_strand_id
1 'polypeptide(L)'
;MSTSTAVIDERDGVGCSGSEGGGPSTTTPDNTVDLETGQTQTQTDGVTIWAIFVVEKNDTVCDRPLRTFLFVYFFGVVYAILKPIITRVLLCYNPSNDPERPLRVKIHDTLFTAFCFVWPIVGAVWLGSSNTCSDTAPTLFAVSTVIVVVLIVAWVMTLLGPPLLLGILMLIIRRGHIRVAKVRQQKVDKVISALRIVPAGEASKVAGECSVCLTE
;
A
#
# COMPACT_ATOMS: atom_id res chain seq x y z
N MET A 1 46.08 -11.26 32.88
CA MET A 1 45.33 -11.81 31.72
C MET A 1 44.27 -10.78 31.38
N SER A 2 44.54 -9.92 30.40
CA SER A 2 43.63 -8.85 29.99
C SER A 2 42.72 -9.37 28.89
N THR A 3 41.44 -9.51 29.22
CA THR A 3 40.41 -9.95 28.29
C THR A 3 40.04 -8.77 27.40
N SER A 4 40.55 -8.75 26.17
CA SER A 4 40.23 -7.77 25.15
C SER A 4 38.89 -8.16 24.51
N THR A 5 37.80 -7.52 24.94
CA THR A 5 36.49 -7.64 24.29
C THR A 5 36.50 -6.85 22.99
N ALA A 6 36.55 -7.57 21.87
CA ALA A 6 36.31 -6.99 20.55
C ALA A 6 34.83 -6.60 20.43
N VAL A 7 34.57 -5.30 20.27
CA VAL A 7 33.26 -4.78 19.87
C VAL A 7 33.14 -5.03 18.36
N ILE A 8 32.32 -6.00 17.98
CA ILE A 8 31.93 -6.20 16.58
C ILE A 8 30.91 -5.11 16.27
N ASP A 9 31.34 -4.08 15.54
CA ASP A 9 30.47 -3.02 15.02
C ASP A 9 29.69 -3.57 13.82
N GLU A 10 28.58 -4.25 14.12
CA GLU A 10 27.67 -4.85 13.14
C GLU A 10 26.78 -3.74 12.53
N ARG A 11 27.42 -2.81 11.82
CA ARG A 11 26.78 -1.66 11.16
C ARG A 11 27.15 -1.48 9.69
N ASP A 12 27.59 -2.55 9.03
CA ASP A 12 27.48 -2.65 7.57
C ASP A 12 26.04 -3.05 7.21
N GLY A 13 25.09 -2.25 7.68
CA GLY A 13 23.70 -2.36 7.31
C GLY A 13 23.60 -2.18 5.81
N VAL A 14 22.86 -3.08 5.16
CA VAL A 14 22.51 -3.06 3.73
C VAL A 14 22.15 -1.63 3.34
N GLY A 15 23.16 -0.90 2.87
CA GLY A 15 23.10 0.53 2.68
C GLY A 15 22.32 0.73 1.41
N CYS A 16 21.09 1.20 1.54
CA CYS A 16 20.44 1.91 0.46
C CYS A 16 21.30 3.15 0.19
N SER A 17 22.38 3.01 -0.58
CA SER A 17 23.31 4.09 -0.92
C SER A 17 22.56 5.11 -1.75
N GLY A 18 21.90 6.03 -1.03
CA GLY A 18 21.41 7.26 -1.59
C GLY A 18 22.61 8.00 -2.15
N SER A 19 22.53 8.34 -3.43
CA SER A 19 23.44 9.27 -4.06
C SER A 19 23.38 10.59 -3.28
N GLU A 20 24.33 10.82 -2.38
CA GLU A 20 24.48 12.06 -1.62
C GLU A 20 24.86 13.19 -2.59
N GLY A 21 23.84 13.80 -3.21
CA GLY A 21 23.95 15.14 -3.77
C GLY A 21 23.95 16.13 -2.60
N GLY A 22 25.14 16.45 -2.09
CA GLY A 22 25.32 17.43 -1.01
C GLY A 22 24.87 18.83 -1.42
N GLY A 23 23.66 19.21 -1.02
CA GLY A 23 23.17 20.59 -1.04
C GLY A 23 23.18 21.19 0.37
N PRO A 24 23.53 22.47 0.55
CA PRO A 24 23.61 23.10 1.86
C PRO A 24 22.22 23.22 2.52
N SER A 25 22.00 22.39 3.54
CA SER A 25 20.79 22.35 4.35
C SER A 25 20.66 23.60 5.21
N THR A 26 19.70 24.48 4.86
CA THR A 26 19.28 25.60 5.72
C THR A 26 18.27 25.06 6.72
N THR A 27 18.72 24.84 7.96
CA THR A 27 17.92 24.34 9.08
C THR A 27 16.83 25.36 9.46
N THR A 28 15.58 25.05 9.11
CA THR A 28 14.40 25.72 9.69
C THR A 28 13.79 24.77 10.72
N PRO A 29 13.57 25.20 11.97
CA PRO A 29 12.93 24.37 12.99
C PRO A 29 11.43 24.28 12.66
N ASP A 30 11.01 23.11 12.17
CA ASP A 30 9.60 22.83 11.91
C ASP A 30 8.96 22.18 13.13
N ASN A 31 7.87 22.78 13.58
CA ASN A 31 7.19 22.41 14.80
C ASN A 31 6.38 21.13 14.56
N THR A 32 6.60 20.18 15.45
CA THR A 32 5.81 18.98 15.72
C THR A 32 4.35 19.08 15.28
N VAL A 33 4.04 18.43 14.16
CA VAL A 33 2.67 18.06 13.80
C VAL A 33 2.42 16.70 14.42
N ASP A 34 1.54 16.68 15.41
CA ASP A 34 1.06 15.47 16.07
C ASP A 34 0.51 14.50 15.02
N LEU A 35 1.22 13.39 14.86
CA LEU A 35 0.79 12.25 14.08
C LEU A 35 -0.33 11.59 14.90
N GLU A 36 -1.57 12.10 14.74
CA GLU A 36 -2.77 11.31 15.00
C GLU A 36 -2.73 10.13 14.04
N THR A 37 -2.05 9.08 14.50
CA THR A 37 -2.11 7.74 13.95
C THR A 37 -3.56 7.32 14.13
N GLY A 38 -4.40 7.67 13.17
CA GLY A 38 -5.79 7.27 13.08
C GLY A 38 -5.85 5.77 13.19
N GLN A 39 -6.12 5.32 14.40
CA GLN A 39 -6.24 3.93 14.79
C GLN A 39 -7.53 3.42 14.12
N THR A 40 -7.44 3.05 12.85
CA THR A 40 -8.46 2.24 12.19
C THR A 40 -8.43 0.88 12.87
N GLN A 41 -9.17 0.81 13.98
CA GLN A 41 -9.30 -0.36 14.84
C GLN A 41 -9.80 -1.52 13.98
N THR A 42 -8.90 -2.48 13.85
CA THR A 42 -8.94 -3.68 13.03
C THR A 42 -9.99 -4.65 13.56
N GLN A 43 -11.25 -4.46 13.17
CA GLN A 43 -12.35 -5.39 13.49
C GLN A 43 -12.13 -6.81 12.88
N THR A 44 -11.16 -6.96 11.99
CA THR A 44 -10.76 -8.22 11.35
C THR A 44 -9.94 -9.17 12.23
N ASP A 45 -9.42 -8.73 13.37
CA ASP A 45 -8.41 -9.51 14.12
C ASP A 45 -9.01 -10.75 14.80
N GLY A 46 -10.29 -10.70 15.16
CA GLY A 46 -10.97 -11.81 15.83
C GLY A 46 -11.06 -13.07 14.97
N VAL A 47 -11.32 -12.92 13.67
CA VAL A 47 -11.49 -14.06 12.75
C VAL A 47 -10.16 -14.76 12.50
N THR A 48 -9.07 -14.00 12.35
CA THR A 48 -7.73 -14.54 12.12
C THR A 48 -7.20 -15.28 13.36
N ILE A 49 -7.36 -14.69 14.55
CA ILE A 49 -6.88 -15.32 15.79
C ILE A 49 -7.63 -16.63 16.06
N TRP A 50 -8.96 -16.62 15.89
CA TRP A 50 -9.77 -17.81 16.05
C TRP A 50 -9.36 -18.92 15.07
N ALA A 51 -9.10 -18.58 13.81
CA ALA A 51 -8.69 -19.55 12.79
C ALA A 51 -7.33 -20.21 13.10
N ILE A 52 -6.36 -19.48 13.67
CA ILE A 52 -5.07 -20.07 14.11
C ILE A 52 -5.30 -21.13 15.18
N PHE A 53 -6.10 -20.80 16.19
CA PHE A 53 -6.39 -21.71 17.30
C PHE A 53 -7.10 -23.00 16.84
N VAL A 54 -7.97 -22.89 15.83
CA VAL A 54 -8.66 -24.06 15.25
C VAL A 54 -7.71 -24.95 14.44
N VAL A 55 -6.73 -24.38 13.74
CA VAL A 55 -5.75 -25.15 12.95
C VAL A 55 -4.83 -25.97 13.85
N GLU A 56 -4.44 -25.44 15.00
CA GLU A 56 -3.51 -26.12 15.92
C GLU A 56 -4.16 -27.31 16.64
N LYS A 57 -5.48 -27.31 16.84
CA LYS A 57 -6.19 -28.38 17.55
C LYS A 57 -6.64 -29.56 16.67
N ASN A 58 -6.65 -29.43 15.36
CA ASN A 58 -7.17 -30.46 14.46
C ASN A 58 -6.07 -31.05 13.59
N ASP A 59 -5.45 -32.14 14.06
CA ASP A 59 -4.53 -32.96 13.26
C ASP A 59 -5.25 -34.03 12.41
N THR A 60 -6.57 -33.90 12.20
CA THR A 60 -7.31 -34.84 11.36
C THR A 60 -6.90 -34.70 9.89
N VAL A 61 -6.60 -35.84 9.26
CA VAL A 61 -6.16 -35.90 7.87
C VAL A 61 -7.37 -35.63 6.97
N CYS A 62 -7.39 -34.47 6.30
CA CYS A 62 -8.37 -34.15 5.27
C CYS A 62 -7.72 -34.30 3.88
N ASP A 63 -8.50 -34.74 2.88
CA ASP A 63 -8.05 -35.06 1.51
C ASP A 63 -7.44 -33.89 0.72
N ARG A 64 -7.67 -32.64 1.16
CA ARG A 64 -7.21 -31.44 0.46
C ARG A 64 -6.35 -30.57 1.37
N PRO A 65 -5.38 -29.83 0.80
CA PRO A 65 -4.48 -28.96 1.56
C PRO A 65 -5.16 -27.67 2.01
N LEU A 66 -6.33 -27.77 2.65
CA LEU A 66 -7.05 -26.64 3.26
C LEU A 66 -6.18 -25.99 4.35
N ARG A 67 -5.35 -26.78 5.03
CA ARG A 67 -4.31 -26.28 5.95
C ARG A 67 -3.30 -25.39 5.25
N THR A 68 -2.82 -25.79 4.07
CA THR A 68 -1.92 -24.97 3.24
C THR A 68 -2.61 -23.70 2.77
N PHE A 69 -3.90 -23.79 2.43
CA PHE A 69 -4.69 -22.61 2.07
C PHE A 69 -4.67 -21.54 3.17
N LEU A 70 -5.01 -21.97 4.39
CA LEU A 70 -5.02 -21.10 5.57
C LEU A 70 -3.62 -20.56 5.88
N PHE A 71 -2.60 -21.41 5.84
CA PHE A 71 -1.22 -20.99 6.15
C PHE A 71 -0.73 -19.89 5.22
N VAL A 72 -0.93 -20.06 3.91
CA VAL A 72 -0.52 -19.06 2.92
C VAL A 72 -1.40 -17.80 3.01
N TYR A 73 -2.68 -17.94 3.35
CA TYR A 73 -3.53 -16.78 3.67
C TYR A 73 -2.97 -15.97 4.85
N PHE A 74 -2.62 -16.63 5.96
CA PHE A 74 -2.01 -15.97 7.12
C PHE A 74 -0.68 -15.31 6.77
N PHE A 75 0.17 -16.00 5.99
CA PHE A 75 1.41 -15.42 5.51
C PHE A 75 1.15 -14.16 4.66
N GLY A 76 0.13 -14.18 3.81
CA GLY A 76 -0.30 -13.01 3.04
C GLY A 76 -0.77 -11.84 3.92
N VAL A 77 -1.50 -12.11 5.01
CA VAL A 77 -1.93 -11.09 5.98
C VAL A 77 -0.72 -10.49 6.72
N VAL A 78 0.17 -11.33 7.24
CA VAL A 78 1.40 -10.89 7.92
C VAL A 78 2.26 -10.07 6.96
N TYR A 79 2.42 -10.54 5.73
CA TYR A 79 3.14 -9.82 4.69
C TYR A 79 2.48 -8.47 4.38
N ALA A 80 1.15 -8.37 4.32
CA ALA A 80 0.45 -7.10 4.10
C ALA A 80 0.75 -6.08 5.22
N ILE A 81 0.81 -6.54 6.47
CA ILE A 81 1.17 -5.72 7.64
C ILE A 81 2.64 -5.29 7.57
N LEU A 82 3.54 -6.20 7.15
CA LEU A 82 4.97 -5.93 7.02
C LEU A 82 5.35 -5.19 5.73
N LYS A 83 4.43 -5.09 4.75
CA LYS A 83 4.64 -4.43 3.46
C LYS A 83 5.32 -3.06 3.55
N PRO A 84 4.92 -2.11 4.42
CA PRO A 84 5.62 -0.82 4.54
C PRO A 84 7.08 -0.97 5.00
N ILE A 85 7.35 -1.92 5.90
CA ILE A 85 8.72 -2.20 6.39
C ILE A 85 9.53 -2.86 5.28
N ILE A 86 8.98 -3.88 4.61
CA ILE A 86 9.60 -4.55 3.45
C ILE A 86 9.92 -3.53 2.35
N THR A 87 8.98 -2.62 2.05
CA THR A 87 9.18 -1.60 1.02
C THR A 87 10.29 -0.61 1.38
N ARG A 88 10.39 -0.24 2.66
CA ARG A 88 11.46 0.66 3.13
C ARG A 88 12.82 -0.03 3.17
N VAL A 89 12.88 -1.23 3.75
CA VAL A 89 14.14 -1.94 4.04
C VAL A 89 14.66 -2.69 2.82
N LEU A 90 13.82 -3.48 2.13
CA LEU A 90 14.26 -4.33 1.01
C LEU A 90 14.25 -3.60 -0.33
N LEU A 91 13.29 -2.70 -0.55
CA LEU A 91 13.15 -1.99 -1.82
C LEU A 91 13.80 -0.59 -1.80
N CYS A 92 14.33 -0.17 -0.65
CA CYS A 92 14.96 1.14 -0.45
C CYS A 92 14.08 2.27 -0.97
N TYR A 93 12.77 2.21 -0.71
CA TYR A 93 11.82 3.20 -1.20
C TYR A 93 11.15 3.89 -0.02
N ASN A 94 11.37 5.21 0.08
CA ASN A 94 10.69 6.04 1.05
C ASN A 94 9.69 6.96 0.32
N PRO A 95 8.37 6.78 0.52
CA PRO A 95 7.35 7.61 -0.14
C PRO A 95 7.45 9.10 0.22
N SER A 96 8.14 9.44 1.32
CA SER A 96 8.37 10.84 1.73
C SER A 96 9.50 11.52 0.96
N ASN A 97 10.52 10.77 0.52
CA ASN A 97 11.71 11.33 -0.12
C ASN A 97 11.65 11.21 -1.64
N ASP A 98 11.03 10.13 -2.15
CA ASP A 98 11.01 9.80 -3.57
C ASP A 98 9.60 10.01 -4.14
N PRO A 99 9.32 11.15 -4.82
CA PRO A 99 8.01 11.41 -5.40
C PRO A 99 7.69 10.42 -6.54
N GLU A 100 8.72 9.94 -7.24
CA GLU A 100 8.55 8.97 -8.30
C GLU A 100 8.73 7.54 -7.78
N ARG A 101 7.69 6.72 -7.95
CA ARG A 101 7.71 5.31 -7.52
C ARG A 101 8.57 4.47 -8.48
N PRO A 102 9.66 3.82 -8.01
CA PRO A 102 10.56 3.06 -8.86
C PRO A 102 9.89 1.79 -9.38
N LEU A 103 10.35 1.32 -10.56
CA LEU A 103 9.74 0.20 -11.28
C LEU A 103 9.73 -1.10 -10.45
N ARG A 104 10.76 -1.34 -9.63
CA ARG A 104 10.84 -2.48 -8.69
C ARG A 104 9.68 -2.52 -7.68
N VAL A 105 9.29 -1.37 -7.14
CA VAL A 105 8.15 -1.27 -6.19
C VAL A 105 6.84 -1.48 -6.93
N LYS A 106 6.72 -0.96 -8.18
CA LYS A 106 5.53 -1.18 -9.02
C LYS A 106 5.34 -2.67 -9.32
N ILE A 107 6.38 -3.38 -9.78
CA ILE A 107 6.32 -4.82 -10.06
C ILE A 107 5.93 -5.60 -8.81
N HIS A 108 6.58 -5.33 -7.68
CA HIS A 108 6.30 -5.99 -6.41
C HIS A 108 4.85 -5.80 -5.97
N ASP A 109 4.34 -4.57 -6.05
CA ASP A 109 2.94 -4.27 -5.75
C ASP A 109 1.98 -4.97 -6.70
N THR A 110 2.27 -4.99 -8.00
CA THR A 110 1.46 -5.70 -8.99
C THR A 110 1.43 -7.21 -8.75
N LEU A 111 2.57 -7.82 -8.44
CA LEU A 111 2.65 -9.25 -8.14
C LEU A 111 1.86 -9.60 -6.87
N PHE A 112 2.00 -8.80 -5.82
CA PHE A 112 1.23 -9.01 -4.59
C PHE A 112 -0.26 -8.84 -4.81
N THR A 113 -0.68 -7.82 -5.57
CA THR A 113 -2.09 -7.65 -5.95
C THR A 113 -2.59 -8.83 -6.78
N ALA A 114 -1.84 -9.30 -7.77
CA ALA A 114 -2.22 -10.47 -8.57
C ALA A 114 -2.37 -11.72 -7.68
N PHE A 115 -1.46 -11.92 -6.73
CA PHE A 115 -1.56 -12.98 -5.74
C PHE A 115 -2.84 -12.89 -4.91
N CYS A 116 -3.18 -11.71 -4.38
CA CYS A 116 -4.43 -11.49 -3.65
C CYS A 116 -5.69 -11.76 -4.46
N PHE A 117 -5.63 -11.63 -5.79
CA PHE A 117 -6.75 -11.92 -6.70
C PHE A 117 -6.87 -13.41 -7.03
N VAL A 118 -5.75 -14.10 -7.26
CA VAL A 118 -5.73 -15.52 -7.63
C VAL A 118 -6.02 -16.41 -6.42
N TRP A 119 -5.55 -16.03 -5.24
CA TRP A 119 -5.63 -16.88 -4.05
C TRP A 119 -7.05 -17.26 -3.61
N PRO A 120 -8.04 -16.35 -3.56
CA PRO A 120 -9.42 -16.69 -3.25
C PRO A 120 -10.04 -17.69 -4.25
N ILE A 121 -9.66 -17.61 -5.53
CA ILE A 121 -10.13 -18.55 -6.56
C ILE A 121 -9.60 -19.95 -6.27
N VAL A 122 -8.32 -20.06 -5.92
CA VAL A 122 -7.71 -21.34 -5.52
C VAL A 122 -8.42 -21.91 -4.29
N GLY A 123 -8.69 -21.08 -3.28
CA GLY A 123 -9.45 -21.47 -2.10
C GLY A 123 -10.85 -21.97 -2.43
N ALA A 124 -11.58 -21.26 -3.30
CA ALA A 124 -12.92 -21.67 -3.74
C ALA A 124 -12.92 -23.00 -4.51
N VAL A 125 -11.96 -23.19 -5.42
CA VAL A 125 -11.80 -24.44 -6.17
C VAL A 125 -11.47 -25.60 -5.23
N TRP A 126 -10.55 -25.40 -4.28
CA TRP A 126 -10.19 -26.44 -3.31
C TRP A 126 -11.37 -26.81 -2.42
N LEU A 127 -12.10 -25.82 -1.90
CA LEU A 127 -13.28 -26.02 -1.07
C LEU A 127 -14.42 -26.72 -1.84
N GLY A 128 -14.67 -26.33 -3.09
CA GLY A 128 -15.67 -26.98 -3.94
C GLY A 128 -15.29 -28.40 -4.37
N SER A 129 -14.00 -28.73 -4.36
CA SER A 129 -13.49 -30.07 -4.70
C SER A 129 -13.40 -31.03 -3.52
N SER A 130 -13.64 -30.56 -2.28
CA SER A 130 -13.55 -31.38 -1.08
C SER A 130 -14.92 -31.93 -0.67
N ASN A 131 -15.15 -33.22 -0.85
CA ASN A 131 -16.41 -33.88 -0.46
C ASN A 131 -16.37 -34.49 0.95
N THR A 132 -15.18 -34.83 1.45
CA THR A 132 -14.96 -35.60 2.69
C THR A 132 -14.59 -34.73 3.90
N CYS A 133 -14.14 -33.50 3.65
CA CYS A 133 -13.61 -32.60 4.69
C CYS A 133 -14.70 -32.04 5.61
N SER A 134 -15.95 -31.96 5.13
CA SER A 134 -17.10 -31.53 5.94
C SER A 134 -17.36 -32.46 7.12
N ASP A 135 -17.13 -33.75 6.93
CA ASP A 135 -17.48 -34.78 7.90
C ASP A 135 -16.31 -35.08 8.85
N THR A 136 -15.09 -35.06 8.32
CA THR A 136 -13.86 -35.36 9.08
C THR A 136 -13.33 -34.17 9.88
N ALA A 137 -13.47 -32.95 9.36
CA ALA A 137 -12.95 -31.73 9.98
C ALA A 137 -13.93 -30.55 9.83
N PRO A 138 -15.14 -30.64 10.42
CA PRO A 138 -16.22 -29.67 10.19
C PRO A 138 -15.83 -28.24 10.57
N THR A 139 -15.02 -28.06 11.61
CA THR A 139 -14.55 -26.74 12.05
C THR A 139 -13.57 -26.12 11.06
N LEU A 140 -12.61 -26.89 10.55
CA LEU A 140 -11.65 -26.43 9.53
C LEU A 140 -12.35 -26.05 8.22
N PHE A 141 -13.32 -26.88 7.81
CA PHE A 141 -14.15 -26.62 6.64
C PHE A 141 -14.98 -25.34 6.81
N ALA A 142 -15.64 -25.16 7.97
CA ALA A 142 -16.43 -23.97 8.26
C ALA A 142 -15.57 -22.68 8.26
N VAL A 143 -14.41 -22.69 8.94
CA VAL A 143 -13.48 -21.56 8.97
C VAL A 143 -13.05 -21.17 7.56
N SER A 144 -12.62 -22.16 6.78
CA SER A 144 -12.13 -21.93 5.41
C SER A 144 -13.24 -21.41 4.50
N THR A 145 -14.46 -21.93 4.66
CA THR A 145 -15.65 -21.45 3.94
C THR A 145 -15.92 -19.98 4.27
N VAL A 146 -15.95 -19.61 5.55
CA VAL A 146 -16.17 -18.22 5.98
C VAL A 146 -15.10 -17.30 5.41
N ILE A 147 -13.82 -17.68 5.48
CA ILE A 147 -12.70 -16.88 4.94
C ILE A 147 -12.86 -16.70 3.43
N VAL A 148 -13.12 -17.76 2.67
CA VAL A 148 -13.31 -17.67 1.22
C VAL A 148 -14.51 -16.78 0.87
N VAL A 149 -15.63 -16.93 1.56
CA VAL A 149 -16.82 -16.09 1.36
C VAL A 149 -16.52 -14.62 1.65
N VAL A 150 -15.88 -14.32 2.79
CA VAL A 150 -15.49 -12.95 3.15
C VAL A 150 -14.54 -12.36 2.11
N LEU A 151 -13.56 -13.13 1.63
CA LEU A 151 -12.64 -12.70 0.59
C LEU A 151 -13.34 -12.40 -0.72
N ILE A 152 -14.27 -13.26 -1.16
CA ILE A 152 -15.05 -13.03 -2.38
C ILE A 152 -15.92 -11.77 -2.23
N VAL A 153 -16.59 -11.60 -1.09
CA VAL A 153 -17.41 -10.40 -0.82
C VAL A 153 -16.54 -9.14 -0.82
N ALA A 154 -15.40 -9.16 -0.13
CA ALA A 154 -14.47 -8.03 -0.13
C ALA A 154 -13.96 -7.72 -1.55
N TRP A 155 -13.70 -8.75 -2.35
CA TRP A 155 -13.27 -8.61 -3.73
C TRP A 155 -14.35 -7.98 -4.62
N VAL A 156 -15.59 -8.46 -4.52
CA VAL A 156 -16.76 -7.89 -5.19
C VAL A 156 -16.95 -6.43 -4.79
N MET A 157 -16.87 -6.11 -3.49
CA MET A 157 -16.98 -4.72 -3.00
C MET A 157 -15.85 -3.83 -3.53
N THR A 158 -14.63 -4.35 -3.62
CA THR A 158 -13.46 -3.61 -4.13
C THR A 158 -13.56 -3.37 -5.65
N LEU A 159 -14.09 -4.33 -6.40
CA LEU A 159 -14.25 -4.21 -7.86
C LEU A 159 -15.46 -3.37 -8.26
N LEU A 160 -16.61 -3.56 -7.61
CA LEU A 160 -17.84 -2.83 -7.94
C LEU A 160 -17.94 -1.48 -7.22
N GLY A 161 -17.31 -1.31 -6.06
CA GLY A 161 -17.42 -0.10 -5.23
C GLY A 161 -16.99 1.18 -5.95
N PRO A 162 -15.72 1.30 -6.38
CA PRO A 162 -15.21 2.50 -7.06
C PRO A 162 -16.00 2.89 -8.33
N PRO A 163 -16.31 1.98 -9.29
CA PRO A 163 -17.06 2.37 -10.48
C PRO A 163 -18.50 2.75 -10.16
N LEU A 164 -19.15 2.08 -9.20
CA LEU A 164 -20.51 2.41 -8.79
C LEU A 164 -20.57 3.77 -8.08
N LEU A 165 -19.59 4.06 -7.22
CA LEU A 165 -19.43 5.38 -6.59
C LEU A 165 -19.17 6.48 -7.63
N LEU A 166 -18.27 6.24 -8.59
CA LEU A 166 -17.98 7.18 -9.68
C LEU A 166 -19.21 7.41 -10.56
N GLY A 167 -19.98 6.37 -10.86
CA GLY A 167 -21.23 6.46 -11.61
C GLY A 167 -22.26 7.32 -10.89
N ILE A 168 -22.46 7.11 -9.59
CA ILE A 168 -23.34 7.94 -8.77
C ILE A 168 -22.86 9.39 -8.75
N LEU A 169 -21.56 9.62 -8.52
CA LEU A 169 -20.99 10.97 -8.50
C LEU A 169 -21.24 11.70 -9.84
N MET A 170 -21.02 11.03 -10.97
CA MET A 170 -21.28 11.56 -12.30
C MET A 170 -22.77 11.89 -12.51
N LEU A 171 -23.69 11.07 -12.00
CA LEU A 171 -25.12 11.35 -12.05
C LEU A 171 -25.51 12.59 -11.23
N ILE A 172 -24.92 12.76 -10.04
CA ILE A 172 -25.16 13.92 -9.18
C ILE A 172 -24.61 15.20 -9.86
N ILE A 173 -23.43 15.13 -10.47
CA ILE A 173 -22.85 16.25 -11.24
C ILE A 173 -23.77 16.62 -12.42
N ARG A 174 -24.24 15.63 -13.19
CA ARG A 174 -25.15 15.87 -14.32
C ARG A 174 -26.48 16.50 -13.91
N ARG A 175 -26.99 16.18 -12.73
CA ARG A 175 -28.22 16.80 -12.18
C ARG A 175 -27.98 18.19 -11.56
N GLY A 176 -26.74 18.70 -11.56
CA GLY A 176 -26.41 20.02 -11.02
C GLY A 176 -26.53 20.14 -9.49
N HIS A 177 -26.58 19.01 -8.78
CA HIS A 177 -26.67 19.00 -7.31
C HIS A 177 -25.36 19.42 -6.65
N ILE A 178 -24.21 19.11 -7.26
CA ILE A 178 -22.92 19.61 -6.79
C ILE A 178 -22.69 20.98 -7.43
N ARG A 179 -23.13 22.03 -6.74
CA ARG A 179 -22.57 23.37 -6.97
C ARG A 179 -21.14 23.32 -6.47
N VAL A 180 -20.18 23.20 -7.38
CA VAL A 180 -18.76 23.39 -7.05
C VAL A 180 -18.68 24.76 -6.37
N ALA A 181 -18.50 24.77 -5.05
CA ALA A 181 -18.45 26.01 -4.30
C ALA A 181 -17.32 26.85 -4.92
N LYS A 182 -17.68 28.02 -5.48
CA LYS A 182 -16.78 28.96 -6.18
C LYS A 182 -15.57 29.44 -5.34
N VAL A 183 -15.46 28.98 -4.09
CA VAL A 183 -14.39 29.30 -3.14
C VAL A 183 -13.00 28.99 -3.70
N ARG A 184 -12.84 27.97 -4.56
CA ARG A 184 -11.53 27.68 -5.20
C ARG A 184 -11.25 28.52 -6.45
N GLN A 185 -12.27 29.05 -7.14
CA GLN A 185 -12.04 29.90 -8.32
C GLN A 185 -11.51 31.28 -7.93
N GLN A 186 -11.97 31.90 -6.83
CA GLN A 186 -11.43 33.20 -6.40
C GLN A 186 -9.92 33.16 -6.09
N LYS A 187 -9.41 32.07 -5.51
CA LYS A 187 -7.97 31.94 -5.22
C LYS A 187 -7.17 31.69 -6.49
N VAL A 188 -7.71 30.93 -7.44
CA VAL A 188 -7.07 30.68 -8.74
C VAL A 188 -7.09 31.93 -9.61
N ASP A 189 -8.18 32.69 -9.67
CA ASP A 189 -8.27 33.95 -10.41
C ASP A 189 -7.31 35.00 -9.84
N LYS A 190 -7.12 35.02 -8.51
CA LYS A 190 -6.15 35.92 -7.85
C LYS A 190 -4.70 35.54 -8.14
N VAL A 191 -4.41 34.25 -8.32
CA VAL A 191 -3.08 33.75 -8.72
C VAL A 191 -2.84 33.99 -10.21
N ILE A 192 -3.85 33.76 -11.07
CA ILE A 192 -3.76 34.02 -12.52
C ILE A 192 -3.61 35.52 -12.82
N SER A 193 -4.29 36.38 -12.07
CA SER A 193 -4.10 37.84 -12.20
C SER A 193 -2.79 38.34 -11.61
N ALA A 194 -2.18 37.62 -10.67
CA ALA A 194 -0.83 37.90 -10.16
C ALA A 194 0.29 37.36 -11.09
N LEU A 195 -0.01 36.39 -11.96
CA LEU A 195 0.89 35.95 -13.01
C LEU A 195 0.95 37.04 -14.09
N ARG A 196 2.04 37.83 -14.08
CA ARG A 196 2.33 38.82 -15.12
C ARG A 196 2.44 38.08 -16.45
N ILE A 197 1.44 38.24 -17.32
CA ILE A 197 1.47 37.71 -18.67
C ILE A 197 2.63 38.42 -19.38
N VAL A 198 3.76 37.73 -19.52
CA VAL A 198 4.88 38.21 -20.32
C VAL A 198 4.41 38.11 -21.77
N PRO A 199 4.29 39.22 -22.51
CA PRO A 199 3.86 39.19 -23.90
C PRO A 199 4.83 38.34 -24.72
N ALA A 200 4.29 37.48 -25.58
CA ALA A 200 5.03 36.52 -26.40
C ALA A 200 6.09 37.16 -27.35
N GLY A 201 6.14 38.49 -27.45
CA GLY A 201 7.14 39.23 -28.19
C GLY A 201 8.47 39.47 -27.44
N GLU A 202 8.53 39.32 -26.12
CA GLU A 202 9.76 39.57 -25.34
C GLU A 202 10.48 38.30 -24.87
N ALA A 203 9.82 37.15 -24.90
CA ALA A 203 10.43 35.86 -24.54
C ALA A 203 11.60 35.46 -25.44
N SER A 204 11.71 36.06 -26.64
CA SER A 204 12.79 35.75 -27.58
C SER A 204 14.11 36.49 -27.28
N LYS A 205 14.13 37.51 -26.40
CA LYS A 205 15.37 38.24 -26.04
C LYS A 205 16.03 37.76 -24.76
N VAL A 206 15.36 36.94 -23.95
CA VAL A 206 15.89 36.41 -22.67
C VAL A 206 16.46 34.98 -22.83
N ALA A 207 16.35 34.38 -24.02
CA ALA A 207 16.95 33.08 -24.34
C ALA A 207 18.49 33.12 -24.55
N GLY A 208 19.15 34.25 -24.26
CA GLY A 208 20.60 34.43 -24.46
C GLY A 208 21.46 34.22 -23.21
N GLU A 209 20.87 34.18 -22.01
CA GLU A 209 21.64 33.99 -20.78
C GLU A 209 21.51 32.53 -20.32
N CYS A 210 22.57 31.78 -20.61
CA CYS A 210 22.74 30.39 -20.25
C CYS A 210 22.71 30.24 -18.72
N SER A 211 21.61 29.73 -18.17
CA SER A 211 21.49 29.42 -16.73
C SER A 211 22.34 28.23 -16.28
N VAL A 212 23.24 27.73 -17.15
CA VAL A 212 24.09 26.54 -16.95
C VAL A 212 25.59 26.91 -16.94
N CYS A 213 25.93 28.19 -16.79
CA CYS A 213 27.32 28.60 -16.53
C CYS A 213 27.50 28.93 -15.04
N LEU A 214 27.46 27.90 -14.17
CA LEU A 214 28.21 27.97 -12.90
C LEU A 214 29.65 27.61 -13.22
N THR A 215 30.52 28.63 -13.19
CA THR A 215 31.98 28.54 -13.29
C THR A 215 32.57 27.84 -12.07
N GLU A 216 33.63 27.06 -12.31
CA GLU A 216 34.52 26.38 -11.36
C GLU A 216 34.97 27.21 -10.15
#